data_AF-A0A7J4R340-F1
#
_entry.id   AF-A0A7J4R340-F1
#
_cell.length_a   1.000
_cell.length_b   1.000
_cell.length_c   1.000
_cell.angle_alpha   90.00
_cell.angle_beta   90.00
_cell.angle_gamma   90.00
#
_symmetry.space_group_name_H-M   'P 1'
#
loop_
_entity.id
_entity.type
_entity.pdbx_description
1 polymer ?
#
loop_
_entity_poly.entity_id
_entity_poly.type
_entity_poly.pdbx_seq_one_letter_code
_entity_poly.pdbx_strand_id
1 'polypeptide(L)'
;RACQERTGKVNIDWPQMVENAGLTLQQVVDASKVVMKYLNLCEKAGLLEKRADRKAVQKELRNTEIENTTLRLKQLLNGLDESLKSKVMDDFQQRLFRLGEPTLDDSPLSSENIKASVLCAMLFQISCEAFGVEQGRLENIARAIGRCRNTIKNKLKDLLKRVASGEIVDFGVLQEEF
;
A
#
# COMPACT_ATOMS: atom_id res chain seq x y z
N ARG A 1 21.57 -6.64 0.16
CA ARG A 1 20.35 -5.87 0.55
C ARG A 1 20.52 -4.36 0.32
N ALA A 2 21.54 -3.69 0.85
CA ALA A 2 21.71 -2.23 0.70
C ALA A 2 21.87 -1.70 -0.75
N CYS A 3 22.45 -2.49 -1.68
CA CYS A 3 22.61 -2.04 -3.08
C CYS A 3 21.30 -2.06 -3.90
N GLN A 4 20.35 -2.95 -3.59
CA GLN A 4 19.09 -3.06 -4.34
C GLN A 4 18.12 -1.91 -4.04
N GLU A 5 18.26 -1.27 -2.88
CA GLU A 5 17.41 -0.13 -2.49
C GLU A 5 17.77 1.14 -3.28
N ARG A 6 18.97 1.22 -3.88
CA ARG A 6 19.45 2.40 -4.62
C ARG A 6 19.09 2.40 -6.10
N THR A 7 18.83 1.22 -6.68
CA THR A 7 18.52 1.05 -8.12
C THR A 7 17.02 0.84 -8.38
N GLY A 8 16.14 1.13 -7.41
CA GLY A 8 14.69 1.03 -7.61
C GLY A 8 14.15 -0.41 -7.69
N LYS A 9 14.84 -1.40 -7.08
CA LYS A 9 14.46 -2.83 -7.14
C LYS A 9 14.32 -3.37 -8.57
N VAL A 10 15.13 -2.89 -9.51
CA VAL A 10 15.24 -3.53 -10.83
C VAL A 10 15.76 -4.97 -10.62
N ASN A 11 15.01 -5.95 -11.12
CA ASN A 11 15.35 -7.36 -11.00
C ASN A 11 16.40 -7.70 -12.06
N ILE A 12 17.67 -7.50 -11.72
CA ILE A 12 18.81 -7.75 -12.62
C ILE A 12 19.25 -9.20 -12.45
N ASP A 13 19.38 -9.92 -13.56
CA ASP A 13 20.02 -11.24 -13.61
C ASP A 13 21.53 -11.09 -13.46
N TRP A 14 21.96 -11.00 -12.19
CA TRP A 14 23.36 -10.81 -11.84
C TRP A 14 24.28 -11.95 -12.30
N PRO A 15 23.91 -13.25 -12.18
CA PRO A 15 24.71 -14.33 -12.74
C PRO A 15 25.04 -14.16 -14.22
N GLN A 16 24.02 -13.89 -15.05
CA GLN A 16 24.19 -13.76 -16.50
C GLN A 16 25.05 -12.53 -16.88
N MET A 17 24.88 -11.41 -16.16
CA MET A 17 25.62 -10.18 -16.43
C MET A 17 27.10 -10.28 -16.05
N VAL A 18 27.40 -11.05 -15.00
CA VAL A 18 28.75 -11.26 -14.46
C VAL A 18 29.57 -12.17 -15.36
N GLU A 19 28.96 -13.24 -15.89
CA GLU A 19 29.59 -14.19 -16.80
C GLU A 19 30.02 -13.52 -18.12
N ASN A 20 29.14 -12.72 -18.72
CA ASN A 20 29.44 -11.98 -19.96
C ASN A 20 30.53 -10.91 -19.80
N ALA A 21 30.77 -10.44 -18.57
CA ALA A 21 31.78 -9.44 -18.26
C ALA A 21 33.14 -10.04 -17.85
N GLY A 22 33.25 -11.38 -17.78
CA GLY A 22 34.47 -12.06 -17.30
C GLY A 22 34.80 -11.79 -15.84
N LEU A 23 33.80 -11.41 -15.04
CA LEU A 23 33.95 -11.09 -13.62
C LEU A 23 33.42 -12.24 -12.76
N THR A 24 33.80 -12.26 -11.49
CA THR A 24 33.15 -13.12 -10.47
C THR A 24 32.10 -12.34 -9.70
N LEU A 25 31.10 -13.05 -9.17
CA LEU A 25 30.06 -12.44 -8.33
C LEU A 25 30.66 -11.75 -7.10
N GLN A 26 31.74 -12.32 -6.55
CA GLN A 26 32.47 -11.75 -5.42
C GLN A 26 33.12 -10.40 -5.76
N GLN A 27 33.76 -10.28 -6.94
CA GLN A 27 34.33 -9.02 -7.40
C GLN A 27 33.26 -7.93 -7.58
N VAL A 28 32.07 -8.30 -8.07
CA VAL A 28 30.94 -7.36 -8.17
C VAL A 28 30.44 -6.92 -6.79
N VAL A 29 30.33 -7.85 -5.84
CA VAL A 29 29.96 -7.52 -4.46
C VAL A 29 30.97 -6.55 -3.84
N ASP A 30 32.26 -6.79 -4.01
CA ASP A 30 33.30 -5.94 -3.43
C ASP A 30 33.39 -4.56 -4.10
N ALA A 31 33.26 -4.50 -5.43
CA ALA A 31 33.15 -3.23 -6.16
C ALA A 31 31.91 -2.43 -5.70
N SER A 32 30.76 -3.10 -5.49
CA SER A 32 29.54 -2.44 -5.02
C SER A 32 29.72 -1.81 -3.64
N LYS A 33 30.49 -2.42 -2.73
CA LYS A 33 30.80 -1.85 -1.42
C LYS A 33 31.62 -0.56 -1.54
N VAL A 34 32.62 -0.56 -2.42
CA VAL A 34 33.47 0.62 -2.68
C VAL A 34 32.65 1.76 -3.27
N VAL A 35 31.83 1.48 -4.29
CA VAL A 35 30.92 2.46 -4.90
C VAL A 35 29.96 3.02 -3.86
N MET A 36 29.34 2.16 -3.03
CA MET A 36 28.43 2.61 -1.97
C MET A 36 29.13 3.49 -0.93
N LYS A 37 30.37 3.16 -0.55
CA LYS A 37 31.16 3.96 0.38
C LYS A 37 31.49 5.33 -0.22
N TYR A 38 31.90 5.39 -1.48
CA TYR A 38 32.16 6.64 -2.19
C TYR A 38 30.90 7.52 -2.26
N LEU A 39 29.78 6.96 -2.69
CA LEU A 39 28.52 7.67 -2.77
C LEU A 39 28.05 8.20 -1.38
N ASN A 40 28.32 7.47 -0.30
CA ASN A 40 28.03 7.96 1.06
C ASN A 40 28.93 9.13 1.48
N LEU A 41 30.18 9.15 1.02
CA LEU A 41 31.09 10.27 1.27
C LEU A 41 30.65 11.51 0.48
N CYS A 42 30.26 11.35 -0.78
CA CYS A 42 29.71 12.43 -1.59
C CYS A 42 28.42 13.01 -0.99
N GLU A 43 27.53 12.16 -0.47
CA GLU A 43 26.31 12.58 0.25
C GLU A 43 26.65 13.39 1.52
N LYS A 44 27.63 12.93 2.32
CA LYS A 44 28.09 13.67 3.52
C LYS A 44 28.75 15.00 3.18
N ALA A 45 29.41 15.09 2.03
CA ALA A 45 30.04 16.30 1.52
C ALA A 45 29.05 17.26 0.84
N GLY A 46 27.76 16.91 0.75
CA GLY A 46 26.75 17.72 0.07
C GLY A 46 26.89 17.75 -1.46
N LEU A 47 27.67 16.84 -2.03
CA LEU A 47 27.88 16.71 -3.48
C LEU A 47 26.76 15.88 -4.16
N LEU A 48 25.90 15.27 -3.36
CA LEU A 48 24.69 14.56 -3.78
C LEU A 48 23.53 15.02 -2.90
N GLU A 49 22.32 15.04 -3.44
CA GLU A 49 21.11 15.21 -2.63
C GLU A 49 21.06 14.14 -1.53
N LYS A 50 20.64 14.55 -0.32
CA LYS A 50 20.44 13.61 0.79
C LYS A 50 19.50 12.50 0.33
N ARG A 51 19.78 11.26 0.72
CA ARG A 51 18.85 10.14 0.52
C ARG A 51 17.45 10.57 0.95
N ALA A 52 16.49 10.37 0.05
CA ALA A 52 15.09 10.47 0.44
C ALA A 52 14.87 9.55 1.65
N ASP A 53 14.34 10.11 2.73
CA ASP A 53 14.06 9.36 3.95
C ASP A 53 13.20 8.15 3.56
N ARG A 54 13.66 6.94 3.91
CA ARG A 54 12.98 5.69 3.58
C ARG A 54 11.54 5.71 4.07
N LYS A 55 11.29 6.30 5.24
CA LYS A 55 9.93 6.45 5.78
C LYS A 55 9.10 7.39 4.91
N ALA A 56 9.67 8.52 4.48
CA ALA A 56 9.00 9.46 3.57
C ALA A 56 8.66 8.81 2.22
N VAL A 57 9.58 8.06 1.62
CA VAL A 57 9.34 7.32 0.36
C VAL A 57 8.24 6.27 0.53
N GLN A 58 8.27 5.51 1.62
CA GLN A 58 7.24 4.49 1.89
C GLN A 58 5.87 5.13 2.13
N LYS A 59 5.82 6.26 2.82
CA LYS A 59 4.59 7.04 3.02
C LYS A 59 4.02 7.52 1.68
N GLU A 60 4.88 8.07 0.82
CA GLU A 60 4.47 8.54 -0.51
C GLU A 60 3.94 7.41 -1.39
N LEU A 61 4.62 6.26 -1.40
CA LEU A 61 4.16 5.07 -2.12
C LEU A 61 2.80 4.58 -1.59
N ARG A 62 2.59 4.61 -0.27
CA ARG A 62 1.30 4.25 0.34
C ARG A 62 0.21 5.24 -0.05
N ASN A 63 0.50 6.55 -0.01
CA ASN A 63 -0.41 7.60 -0.45
C ASN A 63 -0.82 7.42 -1.92
N THR A 64 0.16 7.25 -2.80
CA THR A 64 -0.06 6.99 -4.23
C THR A 64 -0.88 5.72 -4.48
N GLU A 65 -0.66 4.64 -3.70
CA GLU A 65 -1.47 3.43 -3.81
C GLU A 65 -2.93 3.68 -3.38
N ILE A 66 -3.16 4.46 -2.32
CA ILE A 66 -4.51 4.84 -1.85
C ILE A 66 -5.22 5.70 -2.88
N GLU A 67 -4.57 6.74 -3.41
CA GLU A 67 -5.15 7.64 -4.42
C GLU A 67 -5.56 6.88 -5.69
N ASN A 68 -4.65 6.06 -6.22
CA ASN A 68 -4.93 5.26 -7.42
C ASN A 68 -6.04 4.23 -7.18
N THR A 69 -6.06 3.60 -6.00
CA THR A 69 -7.11 2.64 -5.66
C THR A 69 -8.46 3.35 -5.52
N THR A 70 -8.49 4.50 -4.85
CA THR A 70 -9.67 5.34 -4.68
C THR A 70 -10.27 5.74 -6.02
N LEU A 71 -9.45 6.16 -6.99
CA LEU A 71 -9.92 6.51 -8.34
C LEU A 71 -10.60 5.32 -9.04
N ARG A 72 -10.02 4.13 -8.94
CA ARG A 72 -10.59 2.90 -9.54
C ARG A 72 -11.89 2.48 -8.87
N LEU A 73 -11.98 2.60 -7.54
CA LEU A 73 -13.19 2.27 -6.79
C LEU A 73 -14.31 3.28 -7.07
N LYS A 74 -13.99 4.58 -7.15
CA LYS A 74 -14.94 5.63 -7.52
C LYS A 74 -15.57 5.38 -8.89
N GLN A 75 -14.84 4.81 -9.85
CA GLN A 75 -15.38 4.44 -11.16
C GLN A 75 -16.47 3.36 -11.10
N LEU A 76 -16.50 2.51 -10.06
CA LEU A 76 -17.57 1.54 -9.87
C LEU A 76 -18.91 2.22 -9.58
N LEU A 77 -18.90 3.44 -9.04
CA LEU A 77 -20.09 4.21 -8.73
C LEU A 77 -20.64 4.99 -9.95
N ASN A 78 -20.02 4.85 -11.13
CA ASN A 78 -20.51 5.49 -12.34
C ASN A 78 -21.93 5.01 -12.67
N GLY A 79 -22.84 5.96 -12.92
CA GLY A 79 -24.26 5.69 -13.18
C GLY A 79 -25.15 5.64 -11.95
N LEU A 80 -24.59 5.80 -10.75
CA LEU A 80 -25.36 6.10 -9.55
C LEU A 80 -25.74 7.58 -9.48
N ASP A 81 -26.78 7.88 -8.71
CA ASP A 81 -27.11 9.25 -8.33
C ASP A 81 -25.92 9.92 -7.61
N GLU A 82 -25.66 11.19 -7.94
CA GLU A 82 -24.50 11.92 -7.41
C GLU A 82 -24.58 12.13 -5.88
N SER A 83 -25.78 12.21 -5.30
CA SER A 83 -25.96 12.27 -3.84
C SER A 83 -25.52 10.96 -3.20
N LEU A 84 -25.97 9.82 -3.75
CA LEU A 84 -25.60 8.49 -3.25
C LEU A 84 -24.10 8.22 -3.39
N LYS A 85 -23.52 8.57 -4.54
CA LYS A 85 -22.08 8.47 -4.79
C LYS A 85 -21.27 9.31 -3.81
N SER A 86 -21.72 10.53 -3.51
CA SER A 86 -21.05 11.40 -2.54
C SER A 86 -21.08 10.79 -1.14
N LYS A 87 -22.23 10.27 -0.68
CA LYS A 87 -22.36 9.60 0.62
C LYS A 87 -21.42 8.41 0.78
N VAL A 88 -21.35 7.52 -0.21
CA VAL A 88 -20.45 6.35 -0.18
C VAL A 88 -18.99 6.81 -0.11
N MET A 89 -18.61 7.79 -0.93
CA MET A 89 -17.23 8.28 -0.95
C MET A 89 -16.86 9.02 0.33
N ASP A 90 -17.78 9.78 0.93
CA ASP A 90 -17.55 10.51 2.18
C ASP A 90 -17.36 9.54 3.34
N ASP A 91 -18.21 8.51 3.48
CA ASP A 91 -18.04 7.47 4.49
C ASP A 91 -16.72 6.71 4.30
N PHE A 92 -16.39 6.32 3.07
CA PHE A 92 -15.12 5.67 2.74
C PHE A 92 -13.90 6.53 3.14
N GLN A 93 -13.93 7.82 2.83
CA GLN A 93 -12.85 8.76 3.19
C GLN A 93 -12.78 8.99 4.70
N GLN A 94 -13.93 9.08 5.38
CA GLN A 94 -13.97 9.18 6.84
C GLN A 94 -13.36 7.93 7.50
N ARG A 95 -13.62 6.73 6.97
CA ARG A 95 -13.01 5.48 7.45
C ARG A 95 -11.49 5.49 7.29
N LEU A 96 -10.97 5.91 6.13
CA LEU A 96 -9.52 6.08 5.93
C LEU A 96 -8.92 7.09 6.91
N PHE A 97 -9.60 8.23 7.12
CA PHE A 97 -9.17 9.27 8.05
C PHE A 97 -9.15 8.79 9.50
N ARG A 98 -10.19 8.07 9.95
CA ARG A 98 -10.26 7.48 11.31
C ARG A 98 -9.15 6.45 11.56
N LEU A 99 -8.68 5.74 10.52
CA LEU A 99 -7.50 4.87 10.61
C LEU A 99 -6.18 5.64 10.53
N GLY A 100 -6.20 6.96 10.36
CA GLY A 100 -4.98 7.76 10.18
C GLY A 100 -4.26 7.46 8.86
N GLU A 101 -4.92 6.94 7.84
CA GLU A 101 -4.27 6.73 6.53
C GLU A 101 -3.93 8.09 5.86
N PRO A 102 -2.78 8.22 5.16
CA PRO A 102 -1.82 7.19 4.75
C PRO A 102 -0.63 7.01 5.71
N THR A 103 -0.83 7.01 7.03
CA THR A 103 0.27 6.78 7.99
C THR A 103 0.78 5.33 7.96
N LEU A 104 2.05 5.16 8.32
CA LEU A 104 2.69 3.84 8.42
C LEU A 104 2.67 3.29 9.84
N ASP A 105 2.75 4.17 10.85
CA ASP A 105 3.03 3.78 12.24
C ASP A 105 1.86 4.14 13.20
N ASP A 106 0.95 5.03 12.81
CA ASP A 106 -0.12 5.56 13.69
C ASP A 106 -1.50 4.97 13.41
N SER A 107 -1.61 4.13 12.37
CA SER A 107 -2.84 3.40 12.08
C SER A 107 -3.03 2.27 13.08
N PRO A 108 -4.25 2.03 13.60
CA PRO A 108 -4.53 0.86 14.42
C PRO A 108 -4.30 -0.47 13.69
N LEU A 109 -4.23 -0.44 12.35
CA LEU A 109 -3.94 -1.59 11.51
C LEU A 109 -2.50 -1.61 10.98
N SER A 110 -1.62 -0.73 11.46
CA SER A 110 -0.22 -0.64 11.01
C SER A 110 0.55 -1.95 11.20
N SER A 111 0.34 -2.65 12.32
CA SER A 111 0.96 -3.95 12.64
C SER A 111 0.55 -5.08 11.69
N GLU A 112 -0.54 -4.89 10.93
CA GLU A 112 -1.15 -5.90 10.10
C GLU A 112 -0.51 -6.04 8.71
N ASN A 113 0.42 -5.15 8.38
CA ASN A 113 1.16 -5.12 7.11
C ASN A 113 0.23 -5.27 5.88
N ILE A 114 -0.90 -4.57 5.91
CA ILE A 114 -1.93 -4.64 4.87
C ILE A 114 -1.52 -3.74 3.70
N LYS A 115 -1.53 -4.31 2.48
CA LYS A 115 -1.39 -3.52 1.25
C LYS A 115 -2.49 -2.46 1.19
N ALA A 116 -2.14 -1.23 0.82
CA ALA A 116 -3.09 -0.12 0.86
C ALA A 116 -4.29 -0.37 -0.07
N SER A 117 -4.07 -1.05 -1.21
CA SER A 117 -5.16 -1.42 -2.11
C SER A 117 -6.18 -2.37 -1.46
N VAL A 118 -5.72 -3.29 -0.61
CA VAL A 118 -6.59 -4.27 0.07
C VAL A 118 -7.35 -3.60 1.21
N LEU A 119 -6.69 -2.69 1.94
CA LEU A 119 -7.35 -1.86 2.94
C LEU A 119 -8.48 -1.03 2.31
N CYS A 120 -8.19 -0.27 1.25
CA CYS A 120 -9.18 0.52 0.55
C CYS A 120 -10.36 -0.33 0.06
N ALA A 121 -10.09 -1.55 -0.44
CA ALA A 121 -11.11 -2.48 -0.90
C ALA A 121 -12.09 -2.90 0.20
N MET A 122 -11.57 -3.20 1.40
CA MET A 122 -12.39 -3.59 2.55
C MET A 122 -13.25 -2.41 3.02
N LEU A 123 -12.63 -1.23 3.19
CA LEU A 123 -13.35 -0.04 3.65
C LEU A 123 -14.44 0.38 2.66
N PHE A 124 -14.12 0.37 1.37
CA PHE A 124 -15.08 0.71 0.32
C PHE A 124 -16.22 -0.31 0.22
N GLN A 125 -15.95 -1.59 0.42
CA GLN A 125 -16.99 -2.61 0.51
C GLN A 125 -17.97 -2.29 1.64
N ILE A 126 -17.46 -1.99 2.85
CA ILE A 126 -18.28 -1.65 4.01
C ILE A 126 -19.11 -0.39 3.73
N SER A 127 -18.50 0.64 3.15
CA SER A 127 -19.21 1.86 2.76
C SER A 127 -20.33 1.57 1.76
N CYS A 128 -20.08 0.76 0.74
CA CYS A 128 -21.14 0.39 -0.20
C CYS A 128 -22.26 -0.43 0.45
N GLU A 129 -21.93 -1.36 1.36
CA GLU A 129 -22.90 -2.17 2.10
C GLU A 129 -23.79 -1.29 2.99
N ALA A 130 -23.20 -0.32 3.70
CA ALA A 130 -23.94 0.63 4.56
C ALA A 130 -24.98 1.48 3.79
N PHE A 131 -24.75 1.76 2.50
CA PHE A 131 -25.68 2.51 1.65
C PHE A 131 -26.45 1.63 0.64
N GLY A 132 -26.38 0.30 0.76
CA GLY A 132 -27.10 -0.63 -0.12
C GLY A 132 -26.68 -0.59 -1.59
N VAL A 133 -25.40 -0.27 -1.88
CA VAL A 133 -24.85 -0.10 -3.23
C VAL A 133 -24.27 -1.40 -3.77
N GLU A 134 -24.96 -2.04 -4.72
CA GLU A 134 -24.55 -3.32 -5.29
C GLU A 134 -23.26 -3.27 -6.13
N GLN A 135 -22.91 -2.10 -6.65
CA GLN A 135 -21.65 -1.88 -7.38
C GLN A 135 -20.44 -2.17 -6.49
N GLY A 136 -20.59 -2.08 -5.16
CA GLY A 136 -19.61 -2.45 -4.15
C GLY A 136 -19.52 -3.94 -3.81
N ARG A 137 -20.19 -4.83 -4.56
CA ARG A 137 -19.98 -6.28 -4.40
C ARG A 137 -18.50 -6.62 -4.55
N LEU A 138 -18.02 -7.51 -3.69
CA LEU A 138 -16.59 -7.81 -3.56
C LEU A 138 -15.96 -8.31 -4.87
N GLU A 139 -16.70 -9.01 -5.72
CA GLU A 139 -16.27 -9.43 -7.05
C GLU A 139 -15.90 -8.23 -7.96
N ASN A 140 -16.69 -7.16 -7.92
CA ASN A 140 -16.47 -5.94 -8.71
C ASN A 140 -15.27 -5.17 -8.18
N ILE A 141 -15.20 -5.00 -6.85
CA ILE A 141 -14.08 -4.34 -6.17
C ILE A 141 -12.77 -5.06 -6.48
N ALA A 142 -12.73 -6.39 -6.30
CA ALA A 142 -11.54 -7.20 -6.55
C ALA A 142 -11.04 -7.07 -8.00
N ARG A 143 -11.96 -7.05 -8.96
CA ARG A 143 -11.65 -6.82 -10.38
C ARG A 143 -11.09 -5.42 -10.62
N ALA A 144 -11.73 -4.38 -10.09
CA ALA A 144 -11.32 -2.98 -10.28
C ALA A 144 -9.89 -2.71 -9.80
N ILE A 145 -9.47 -3.35 -8.70
CA ILE A 145 -8.15 -3.11 -8.10
C ILE A 145 -7.10 -4.15 -8.50
N GLY A 146 -7.45 -5.16 -9.31
CA GLY A 146 -6.54 -6.23 -9.72
C GLY A 146 -6.05 -7.09 -8.55
N ARG A 147 -6.96 -7.51 -7.67
CA ARG A 147 -6.66 -8.38 -6.51
C ARG A 147 -7.59 -9.58 -6.47
N CYS A 148 -7.17 -10.63 -5.77
CA CYS A 148 -8.01 -11.79 -5.56
C CYS A 148 -9.10 -11.48 -4.51
N ARG A 149 -10.36 -11.76 -4.85
CA ARG A 149 -11.51 -11.61 -3.96
C ARG A 149 -11.30 -12.29 -2.60
N ASN A 150 -10.73 -13.50 -2.62
CA ASN A 150 -10.50 -14.28 -1.40
C ASN A 150 -9.45 -13.63 -0.48
N THR A 151 -8.46 -12.91 -1.03
CA THR A 151 -7.49 -12.16 -0.23
C THR A 151 -8.18 -11.05 0.56
N ILE A 152 -9.08 -10.29 -0.07
CA ILE A 152 -9.81 -9.21 0.57
C ILE A 152 -10.77 -9.80 1.63
N LYS A 153 -11.58 -10.80 1.24
CA LYS A 153 -12.55 -11.46 2.12
C LYS A 153 -11.89 -12.06 3.36
N ASN A 154 -10.81 -12.82 3.19
CA ASN A 154 -10.17 -13.51 4.30
C ASN A 154 -9.50 -12.52 5.24
N LYS A 155 -8.89 -11.45 4.71
CA LYS A 155 -8.28 -10.42 5.56
C LYS A 155 -9.33 -9.63 6.33
N LEU A 156 -10.46 -9.26 5.72
CA LEU A 156 -11.57 -8.61 6.42
C LEU A 156 -12.12 -9.50 7.54
N LYS A 157 -12.37 -10.79 7.23
CA LYS A 157 -12.87 -11.76 8.21
C LYS A 157 -11.91 -11.97 9.38
N ASP A 158 -10.61 -11.99 9.12
CA ASP A 158 -9.58 -12.10 10.15
C ASP A 158 -9.55 -10.87 11.06
N LEU A 159 -9.56 -9.67 10.47
CA LEU A 159 -9.59 -8.42 11.22
C LEU A 159 -10.83 -8.29 12.09
N LEU A 160 -12.02 -8.56 11.55
CA LEU A 160 -13.27 -8.50 12.30
C LEU A 160 -13.27 -9.43 13.52
N LYS A 161 -12.67 -10.63 13.40
CA LYS A 161 -12.53 -11.55 14.54
C LYS A 161 -11.62 -10.98 15.63
N ARG A 162 -10.51 -10.36 15.24
CA ARG A 162 -9.51 -9.81 16.15
C ARG A 162 -9.98 -8.52 16.82
N VAL A 163 -10.79 -7.73 16.12
CA VAL A 163 -11.54 -6.60 16.71
C VAL A 163 -12.57 -7.11 17.71
N ALA A 164 -13.36 -8.13 17.36
CA ALA A 164 -14.35 -8.72 18.26
C ALA A 164 -13.73 -9.34 19.53
N SER A 165 -12.49 -9.84 19.44
CA SER A 165 -11.74 -10.35 20.61
C SER A 165 -11.01 -9.26 21.39
N GLY A 166 -11.04 -8.00 20.95
CA GLY A 166 -10.33 -6.88 21.58
C GLY A 166 -8.81 -6.89 21.36
N GLU A 167 -8.30 -7.70 20.43
CA GLU A 167 -6.87 -7.75 20.10
C GLU A 167 -6.42 -6.50 19.33
N ILE A 168 -7.33 -5.93 18.54
CA ILE A 168 -7.14 -4.71 17.75
C ILE A 168 -8.29 -3.75 18.06
N VAL A 169 -7.97 -2.46 18.23
CA VAL A 169 -8.98 -1.38 18.32
C VAL A 169 -9.12 -0.75 16.93
N ASP A 170 -10.30 -0.79 16.32
CA ASP A 170 -10.54 -0.23 14.99
C ASP A 170 -11.27 1.12 14.99
N PHE A 171 -11.60 1.65 16.17
CA PHE A 171 -12.38 2.89 16.35
C PHE A 171 -13.70 2.91 15.55
N GLY A 172 -14.34 1.75 15.38
CA GLY A 172 -15.59 1.63 14.64
C GLY A 172 -15.43 1.69 13.12
N VAL A 173 -14.21 1.68 12.60
CA VAL A 173 -13.96 1.75 11.15
C VAL A 173 -14.45 0.53 10.39
N LEU A 174 -14.44 -0.66 11.01
CA LEU A 174 -14.87 -1.90 10.38
C LEU A 174 -16.32 -2.26 10.70
N GLN A 175 -17.04 -1.42 11.44
CA GLN A 175 -18.43 -1.63 11.79
C GLN A 175 -19.35 -1.12 10.66
N GLU A 176 -20.39 -1.89 10.33
CA GLU A 176 -21.56 -1.36 9.62
C GLU A 176 -22.24 -0.39 10.60
N GLU A 177 -22.17 0.93 10.35
CA GLU A 177 -22.91 1.89 11.18
C GLU A 177 -24.40 1.69 10.88
N PHE A 178 -25.20 1.43 11.92
CA PHE A 178 -26.66 1.24 11.86
C PHE A 178 -27.41 2.56 11.89
#